data_AF-A0A355B1H2-F1
#
_entry.id   AF-A0A355B1H2-F1
#
_cell.length_a   1.000
_cell.length_b   1.000
_cell.length_c   1.000
_cell.angle_alpha   90.00
_cell.angle_beta   90.00
_cell.angle_gamma   90.00
#
_symmetry.space_group_name_H-M   'P 1'
#
loop_
_entity.id
_entity.type
_entity.pdbx_description
1 polymer ?
#
loop_
_entity_poly.entity_id
_entity_poly.type
_entity_poly.pdbx_seq_one_letter_code
_entity_poly.pdbx_strand_id
1 'polypeptide(L)'
;MKSTGCARRIAAFRASGTKCATGWSASSINCRANNGRLADFDIAQGGYRMAQQKITVEIFGQQLNLKSAADPKFATDLAEFVDGQIRKVSNQINDPLKVVLLASLNIANELFEERKSQQETTAAISERADLLIEMLEKSI
;
A
#
# COMPACT_ATOMS: atom_id res chain seq x y z
N MET A 1 27.38 -45.37 -36.59
CA MET A 1 26.34 -45.03 -35.59
C MET A 1 26.58 -43.62 -35.07
N LYS A 2 25.55 -42.76 -35.20
CA LYS A 2 25.07 -41.67 -34.31
C LYS A 2 26.14 -40.73 -33.69
N SER A 3 26.03 -39.42 -33.65
CA SER A 3 25.06 -38.40 -34.06
C SER A 3 25.64 -37.08 -33.53
N THR A 4 25.59 -36.02 -34.33
CA THR A 4 25.89 -34.64 -33.92
C THR A 4 24.93 -34.16 -32.82
N GLY A 5 25.46 -33.52 -31.77
CA GLY A 5 24.70 -33.11 -30.58
C GLY A 5 24.89 -31.63 -30.22
N CYS A 6 24.08 -30.78 -30.86
CA CYS A 6 23.45 -29.55 -30.36
C CYS A 6 24.25 -28.55 -29.49
N ALA A 7 24.76 -27.50 -30.15
CA ALA A 7 25.02 -26.21 -29.51
C ALA A 7 23.68 -25.49 -29.23
N ARG A 8 23.38 -25.19 -27.97
CA ARG A 8 22.21 -24.38 -27.60
C ARG A 8 22.64 -22.94 -27.32
N ARG A 9 22.32 -22.08 -28.29
CA ARG A 9 22.51 -20.62 -28.28
C ARG A 9 21.76 -19.97 -27.12
N ILE A 10 22.45 -19.08 -26.41
CA ILE A 10 21.87 -18.04 -25.56
C ILE A 10 21.34 -16.96 -26.51
N ALA A 11 20.01 -16.87 -26.65
CA ALA A 11 19.37 -15.79 -27.38
C ALA A 11 19.01 -14.66 -26.40
N ALA A 12 19.73 -13.55 -26.52
CA ALA A 12 19.36 -12.28 -25.93
C ALA A 12 18.05 -11.79 -26.56
N PHE A 13 17.00 -11.66 -25.73
CA PHE A 13 15.74 -11.06 -26.15
C PHE A 13 15.86 -9.53 -26.13
N ARG A 14 16.14 -8.94 -27.30
CA ARG A 14 16.01 -7.51 -27.56
C ARG A 14 14.53 -7.21 -27.82
N ALA A 15 13.87 -6.52 -26.89
CA ALA A 15 12.60 -5.86 -27.17
C ALA A 15 12.89 -4.53 -27.90
N SER A 16 12.89 -4.57 -29.23
CA SER A 16 12.77 -3.37 -30.06
C SER A 16 11.32 -3.22 -30.49
N GLY A 17 10.70 -2.13 -30.05
CA GLY A 17 9.40 -1.73 -30.55
C GLY A 17 9.47 -1.36 -32.03
N THR A 18 8.49 -1.84 -32.80
CA THR A 18 8.08 -1.19 -34.05
C THR A 18 6.63 -1.54 -34.36
N LYS A 19 5.79 -0.51 -34.25
CA LYS A 19 4.78 -0.08 -35.22
C LYS A 19 3.56 -0.98 -35.47
N CYS A 20 2.44 -0.47 -35.00
CA CYS A 20 1.10 -0.75 -35.50
C CYS A 20 0.96 -0.25 -36.95
N ALA A 21 0.52 -1.13 -37.86
CA ALA A 21 -0.42 -0.82 -38.93
C ALA A 21 -0.76 -2.12 -39.68
N THR A 22 -2.04 -2.50 -39.72
CA THR A 22 -2.87 -2.69 -40.93
C THR A 22 -3.96 -3.72 -40.68
N GLY A 23 -5.20 -3.39 -41.08
CA GLY A 23 -6.22 -4.36 -41.49
C GLY A 23 -7.35 -4.59 -40.50
N TRP A 24 -8.43 -3.83 -40.63
CA TRP A 24 -9.71 -4.17 -40.01
C TRP A 24 -10.30 -5.43 -40.64
N SER A 25 -10.54 -6.44 -39.80
CA SER A 25 -11.56 -7.47 -39.99
C SER A 25 -11.89 -8.04 -38.60
N ALA A 26 -13.14 -7.87 -38.19
CA ALA A 26 -13.64 -8.20 -36.87
C ALA A 26 -13.88 -9.71 -36.73
N SER A 27 -13.28 -10.34 -35.72
CA SER A 27 -13.94 -11.41 -34.97
C SER A 27 -13.18 -11.68 -33.67
N SER A 28 -13.96 -11.72 -32.58
CA SER A 28 -13.61 -12.11 -31.21
C SER A 28 -12.69 -11.19 -30.40
N ILE A 29 -13.33 -10.54 -29.43
CA ILE A 29 -12.83 -10.34 -28.06
C ILE A 29 -11.50 -9.56 -28.01
N ASN A 30 -11.59 -8.24 -27.82
CA ASN A 30 -10.49 -7.55 -27.18
C ASN A 30 -10.98 -6.70 -26.02
N CYS A 31 -10.74 -7.26 -24.84
CA CYS A 31 -10.80 -6.65 -23.54
C CYS A 31 -9.94 -5.38 -23.54
N ARG A 32 -10.58 -4.22 -23.68
CA ARG A 32 -9.92 -2.97 -23.32
C ARG A 32 -10.10 -2.78 -21.82
N ALA A 33 -9.11 -3.27 -21.08
CA ALA A 33 -8.88 -2.91 -19.69
C ALA A 33 -8.80 -1.39 -19.59
N ASN A 34 -9.93 -0.75 -19.30
CA ASN A 34 -9.94 0.59 -18.77
C ASN A 34 -9.63 0.45 -17.28
N ASN A 35 -8.35 0.19 -16.98
CA ASN A 35 -7.88 0.28 -15.61
C ASN A 35 -8.06 1.74 -15.20
N GLY A 36 -8.98 1.94 -14.25
CA GLY A 36 -9.31 3.21 -13.65
C GLY A 36 -8.03 3.97 -13.31
N ARG A 37 -7.92 5.12 -13.95
CA ARG A 37 -7.04 6.21 -13.58
C ARG A 37 -7.54 6.73 -12.22
N LEU A 38 -7.09 6.11 -11.15
CA LEU A 38 -7.03 6.71 -9.82
C LEU A 38 -5.64 7.33 -9.66
N ALA A 39 -5.43 8.36 -10.45
CA ALA A 39 -4.58 9.49 -10.13
C ALA A 39 -5.62 10.59 -9.83
N ASP A 40 -5.66 11.30 -8.71
CA ASP A 40 -4.56 11.87 -7.94
C ASP A 40 -5.09 12.23 -6.53
N PHE A 41 -4.45 11.73 -5.48
CA PHE A 41 -4.40 12.46 -4.21
C PHE A 41 -3.02 13.13 -4.19
N ASP A 42 -2.93 14.28 -4.85
CA ASP A 42 -1.76 15.14 -4.91
C ASP A 42 -1.44 15.67 -3.50
N ILE A 43 -0.72 14.88 -2.70
CA ILE A 43 0.15 15.47 -1.68
C ILE A 43 1.45 15.79 -2.38
N ALA A 44 1.60 17.07 -2.71
CA ALA A 44 2.85 17.72 -3.04
C ALA A 44 3.95 17.33 -2.03
N GLN A 45 4.73 16.29 -2.34
CA GLN A 45 5.95 15.99 -1.62
C GLN A 45 7.07 16.86 -2.17
N GLY A 46 7.14 18.07 -1.62
CA GLY A 46 8.37 18.82 -1.50
C GLY A 46 9.47 17.96 -0.86
N GLY A 47 10.71 18.20 -1.27
CA GLY A 47 11.86 17.39 -0.94
C GLY A 47 12.13 17.27 0.56
N TYR A 48 12.08 16.03 1.06
CA TYR A 48 12.73 15.63 2.29
C TYR A 48 13.60 14.41 1.99
N ARG A 49 14.81 14.63 1.46
CA ARG A 49 15.87 13.61 1.50
C ARG A 49 16.46 13.58 2.91
N MET A 50 15.64 13.24 3.89
CA MET A 50 16.16 12.86 5.20
C MET A 50 16.97 11.58 5.00
N ALA A 51 18.17 11.54 5.57
CA ALA A 51 19.14 10.47 5.38
C ALA A 51 18.48 9.11 5.63
N GLN A 52 18.20 8.37 4.57
CA GLN A 52 17.54 7.08 4.69
C GLN A 52 18.52 6.09 5.30
N GLN A 53 18.28 5.74 6.55
CA GLN A 53 19.03 4.70 7.23
C GLN A 53 18.48 3.35 6.76
N LYS A 54 19.39 2.42 6.48
CA LYS A 54 19.05 1.02 6.21
C LYS A 54 18.91 0.33 7.55
N ILE A 55 17.71 -0.15 7.85
CA ILE A 55 17.38 -0.86 9.09
C ILE A 55 16.89 -2.24 8.68
N THR A 56 17.44 -3.28 9.29
CA THR A 56 17.02 -4.66 9.07
C THR A 56 16.13 -5.07 10.24
N VAL A 57 14.91 -5.53 9.95
CA VAL A 57 13.94 -6.01 10.94
C VAL A 57 13.42 -7.38 10.54
N GLU A 58 12.94 -8.16 11.50
CA GLU A 58 12.34 -9.47 11.26
C GLU A 58 10.84 -9.38 11.55
N ILE A 59 10.01 -9.78 10.58
CA ILE A 59 8.55 -9.83 10.70
C ILE A 59 8.09 -11.19 10.21
N PHE A 60 7.36 -11.96 11.04
CA PHE A 60 6.84 -13.28 10.68
C PHE A 60 7.91 -14.26 10.15
N GLY A 61 9.11 -14.25 10.75
CA GLY A 61 10.25 -15.07 10.34
C GLY A 61 10.91 -14.64 9.03
N GLN A 62 10.52 -13.50 8.46
CA GLN A 62 11.11 -12.93 7.25
C GLN A 62 11.93 -11.68 7.59
N GLN A 63 13.19 -11.65 7.15
CA GLN A 63 14.04 -10.49 7.30
C GLN A 63 13.74 -9.46 6.21
N LEU A 64 13.37 -8.26 6.61
CA LEU A 64 13.06 -7.14 5.74
C LEU A 64 14.07 -6.02 5.94
N ASN A 65 14.56 -5.47 4.81
CA ASN A 65 15.48 -4.33 4.81
C ASN A 65 14.68 -3.06 4.53
N LEU A 66 14.36 -2.33 5.59
CA LEU A 66 13.65 -1.06 5.51
C LEU A 66 14.63 0.08 5.22
N LYS A 67 14.27 0.94 4.27
CA LYS A 67 14.93 2.22 4.06
C LYS A 67 13.98 3.29 4.58
N SER A 68 14.23 3.77 5.78
CA SER A 68 13.36 4.77 6.39
C SER A 68 14.20 5.95 6.89
N ALA A 69 13.58 7.13 6.88
CA ALA A 69 14.11 8.31 7.56
C ALA A 69 13.74 8.32 9.06
N ALA A 70 13.04 7.29 9.54
CA ALA A 70 12.57 7.19 10.92
C ALA A 70 13.65 6.57 11.83
N ASP A 71 13.52 6.84 13.13
CA ASP A 71 14.40 6.30 14.17
C ASP A 71 14.40 4.75 14.13
N PRO A 72 15.57 4.07 14.19
CA PRO A 72 15.65 2.62 14.27
C PRO A 72 14.74 2.00 15.35
N LYS A 73 14.57 2.66 16.51
CA LYS A 73 13.69 2.16 17.57
C LYS A 73 12.23 2.08 17.12
N PHE A 74 11.74 3.15 16.50
CA PHE A 74 10.37 3.19 15.96
C PHE A 74 10.13 2.10 14.91
N ALA A 75 11.14 1.81 14.06
CA ALA A 75 11.05 0.73 13.09
C ALA A 75 10.96 -0.65 13.75
N THR A 76 11.68 -0.87 14.86
CA THR A 76 11.58 -2.10 15.66
C THR A 76 10.21 -2.23 16.32
N ASP A 77 9.72 -1.17 16.97
CA ASP A 77 8.41 -1.16 17.63
C ASP A 77 7.27 -1.43 16.62
N LEU A 78 7.38 -0.83 15.43
CA LEU A 78 6.43 -1.08 14.34
C LEU A 78 6.47 -2.54 13.85
N ALA A 79 7.65 -3.12 13.74
CA ALA A 79 7.81 -4.53 13.35
C ALA A 79 7.17 -5.47 14.39
N GLU A 80 7.37 -5.20 15.69
CA GLU A 80 6.76 -5.95 16.77
C GLU A 80 5.23 -5.83 16.76
N PHE A 81 4.71 -4.63 16.56
CA PHE A 81 3.26 -4.40 16.43
C PHE A 81 2.66 -5.21 15.26
N VAL A 82 3.29 -5.17 14.09
CA VAL A 82 2.82 -5.91 12.91
C VAL A 82 2.91 -7.43 13.13
N ASP A 83 3.97 -7.93 13.76
CA ASP A 83 4.10 -9.36 14.10
C ASP A 83 2.97 -9.79 15.06
N GLY A 84 2.64 -8.96 16.04
CA GLY A 84 1.49 -9.17 16.93
C GLY A 84 0.18 -9.29 16.18
N GLN A 85 -0.10 -8.40 15.22
CA GLN A 85 -1.31 -8.45 14.40
C GLN A 85 -1.37 -9.71 13.52
N ILE A 86 -0.23 -10.13 12.96
CA ILE A 86 -0.11 -11.36 12.18
C ILE A 86 -0.39 -12.61 13.03
N ARG A 87 0.15 -12.67 14.26
CA ARG A 87 -0.09 -13.79 15.19
C ARG A 87 -1.56 -13.94 15.61
N LYS A 88 -2.31 -12.83 15.69
CA LYS A 88 -3.76 -12.87 16.00
C LYS A 88 -4.54 -13.64 14.94
N VAL A 89 -4.14 -13.53 13.67
CA VAL A 89 -4.84 -14.13 12.53
C VAL A 89 -4.21 -15.44 12.05
N SER A 90 -2.97 -15.74 12.44
CA SER A 90 -2.24 -16.94 12.00
C SER A 90 -2.90 -18.26 12.43
N ASN A 91 -3.71 -18.26 13.49
CA ASN A 91 -4.37 -19.46 13.99
C ASN A 91 -5.54 -19.92 13.09
N GLN A 92 -6.08 -19.02 12.26
CA GLN A 92 -7.28 -19.27 11.47
C GLN A 92 -6.96 -19.61 10.00
N ILE A 93 -5.80 -19.17 9.51
CA ILE A 93 -5.43 -19.24 8.10
C ILE A 93 -4.00 -19.75 7.98
N ASN A 94 -3.81 -20.81 7.19
CA ASN A 94 -2.49 -21.43 6.98
C ASN A 94 -1.67 -20.76 5.85
N ASP A 95 -2.33 -19.98 4.97
CA ASP A 95 -1.69 -19.32 3.84
C ASP A 95 -1.01 -18.00 4.27
N PRO A 96 0.33 -17.90 4.24
CA PRO A 96 1.06 -16.76 4.78
C PRO A 96 0.69 -15.43 4.12
N LEU A 97 0.39 -15.43 2.81
CA LEU A 97 0.01 -14.20 2.11
C LEU A 97 -1.37 -13.71 2.58
N LYS A 98 -2.32 -14.62 2.77
CA LYS A 98 -3.66 -14.28 3.26
C LYS A 98 -3.64 -13.81 4.70
N VAL A 99 -2.79 -14.41 5.54
CA VAL A 99 -2.56 -13.98 6.92
C VAL A 99 -2.09 -12.52 6.95
N VAL A 100 -1.07 -12.16 6.17
CA VAL A 100 -0.55 -10.78 6.10
C VAL A 100 -1.61 -9.82 5.58
N LEU A 101 -2.36 -10.21 4.55
CA LEU A 101 -3.44 -9.37 4.02
C LEU A 101 -4.54 -9.12 5.05
N LEU A 102 -4.95 -10.14 5.80
CA LEU A 102 -5.96 -10.01 6.84
C LEU A 102 -5.47 -9.15 8.01
N ALA A 103 -4.22 -9.34 8.44
CA ALA A 103 -3.60 -8.50 9.47
C ALA A 103 -3.55 -7.03 9.03
N SER A 104 -3.18 -6.77 7.76
CA SER A 104 -3.15 -5.43 7.18
C SER A 104 -4.54 -4.79 7.18
N LEU A 105 -5.57 -5.57 6.84
CA LEU A 105 -6.95 -5.11 6.86
C LEU A 105 -7.43 -4.78 8.28
N ASN A 106 -7.05 -5.60 9.27
CA ASN A 106 -7.41 -5.33 10.66
C ASN A 106 -6.76 -4.02 11.18
N ILE A 107 -5.47 -3.82 10.89
CA ILE A 107 -4.78 -2.55 11.23
C ILE A 107 -5.44 -1.37 10.54
N ALA A 108 -5.77 -1.51 9.25
CA ALA A 108 -6.46 -0.47 8.51
C ALA A 108 -7.84 -0.18 9.12
N ASN A 109 -8.59 -1.20 9.52
CA ASN A 109 -9.91 -1.01 10.14
C ASN A 109 -9.81 -0.22 11.45
N GLU A 110 -8.90 -0.62 12.35
CA GLU A 110 -8.63 0.10 13.61
C GLU A 110 -8.32 1.59 13.34
N LEU A 111 -7.44 1.88 12.37
CA LEU A 111 -7.09 3.24 11.98
C LEU A 111 -8.29 4.04 11.43
N PHE A 112 -9.13 3.41 10.62
CA PHE A 112 -10.29 4.07 10.04
C PHE A 112 -11.39 4.35 11.07
N GLU A 113 -11.61 3.43 12.01
CA GLU A 113 -12.53 3.63 13.13
C GLU A 113 -12.07 4.78 14.02
N GLU A 114 -10.78 4.83 14.37
CA GLU A 114 -10.21 5.94 15.14
C GLU A 114 -10.35 7.29 14.43
N ARG A 115 -10.05 7.34 13.12
CA ARG A 115 -10.20 8.58 12.33
C ARG A 115 -11.65 9.04 12.26
N LYS A 116 -12.59 8.11 12.10
CA LYS A 116 -14.02 8.42 12.08
C LYS A 116 -14.47 8.98 13.43
N SER A 117 -14.06 8.36 14.54
CA SER A 117 -14.36 8.85 15.89
C SER A 117 -13.74 10.23 16.14
N GLN A 118 -12.52 10.48 15.69
CA GLN A 118 -11.90 11.81 15.75
C GLN A 118 -12.70 12.85 14.95
N GLN A 119 -13.17 12.51 13.74
CA GLN A 119 -13.99 13.41 12.95
C GLN A 119 -15.33 13.72 13.63
N GLU A 120 -16.02 12.70 14.15
CA GLU A 120 -17.29 12.87 14.87
C GLU A 120 -17.12 13.75 16.12
N THR A 121 -16.05 13.54 16.89
CA THR A 121 -15.77 14.37 18.07
C THR A 121 -15.42 15.81 17.70
N THR A 122 -14.61 16.04 16.66
CA THR A 122 -14.32 17.40 16.19
C THR A 122 -15.57 18.12 15.67
N ALA A 123 -16.46 17.41 14.96
CA ALA A 123 -17.73 17.96 14.51
C ALA A 123 -18.64 18.34 15.69
N ALA A 124 -18.78 17.45 16.68
CA ALA A 124 -19.56 17.72 17.88
C ALA A 124 -19.00 18.89 18.71
N ILE A 125 -17.67 19.05 18.75
CA ILE A 125 -17.03 20.20 19.40
C ILE A 125 -17.33 21.49 18.63
N SER A 126 -17.25 21.47 17.30
CA SER A 126 -17.60 22.63 16.46
C SER A 126 -19.06 23.04 16.66
N GLU A 127 -19.99 22.08 16.59
CA GLU A 127 -21.42 22.35 16.79
C GLU A 127 -21.69 22.99 18.16
N ARG A 128 -21.05 22.47 19.22
CA ARG A 128 -21.16 23.07 20.56
C ARG A 128 -20.57 24.48 20.62
N ALA A 129 -19.46 24.73 19.93
CA ALA A 129 -18.87 26.06 19.87
C ALA A 129 -19.80 27.05 19.14
N ASP A 130 -20.41 26.63 18.03
CA ASP A 130 -21.36 27.45 17.26
C ASP A 130 -22.60 27.80 18.08
N LEU A 131 -23.16 26.83 18.81
CA LEU A 131 -24.28 27.08 19.73
C LEU A 131 -23.92 28.08 20.85
N LEU A 132 -22.70 27.98 21.39
CA LEU A 132 -22.22 28.92 22.40
C LEU A 132 -22.06 30.33 21.83
N ILE A 133 -21.57 30.46 20.59
CA ILE A 133 -21.48 31.75 19.90
C ILE A 133 -22.87 32.34 19.69
N GLU A 134 -23.84 31.56 19.22
CA GLU A 134 -25.22 32.03 19.00
C GLU A 134 -25.87 32.52 20.31
N MET A 135 -25.61 31.83 21.43
CA MET A 135 -26.10 32.28 22.75
C MET A 135 -25.48 33.61 23.18
N LEU A 136 -24.20 33.84 22.90
CA LEU A 136 -23.53 35.10 23.22
C LEU A 136 -24.04 36.24 22.33
N GLU A 137 -24.22 36.00 21.03
CA GLU A 137 -24.76 36.99 20.09
C GLU A 137 -26.18 37.44 20.46
N LYS A 138 -27.03 36.55 20.98
CA LYS A 138 -28.38 36.91 21.45
C LYS A 138 -28.40 37.77 22.72
N SER A 139 -27.29 37.88 23.43
CA SER A 139 -27.18 38.63 24.69
C SER A 139 -26.57 40.03 24.53
N ILE A 140 -26.16 40.38 23.31
CA ILE A 140 -25.66 41.71 22.90
C ILE A 140 -26.77 42.46 22.17
#